data_AF-A0A4Y2PVU8-F1
#
_entry.id   AF-A0A4Y2PVU8-F1
#
_cell.length_a   1.000
_cell.length_b   1.000
_cell.length_c   1.000
_cell.angle_alpha   90.00
_cell.angle_beta   90.00
_cell.angle_gamma   90.00
#
_symmetry.space_group_name_H-M   'P 1'
#
loop_
_entity.id
_entity.type
_entity.pdbx_description
1 polymer ?
#
loop_
_entity_poly.entity_id
_entity_poly.type
_entity_poly.pdbx_seq_one_letter_code
_entity_poly.pdbx_strand_id
1 'polypeptide(L)'
;MHLESNAFRRQEEMKNQTQSHVESKVGEIKDHVNSCIEKIEEDVQSLKREIGEVKGEVERKIEEVEDKVQGKIEEVKEKFKPTVKSLTFDGQTSWIIFKTQFDVVSSANGWNYRVKASQLVASLRGSAAEVLQGIPSDKLTDPTTIENALEARFGDSHLTQFYRTELKTRRQKPGESLQVLAADVERLMILAYAECPQDVRESL
;
A
#
# COMPACT_ATOMS: atom_id res chain seq x y z
N MET A 1 -76.25 22.53 76.69
CA MET A 1 -76.09 21.07 76.75
C MET A 1 -76.72 20.30 75.58
N HIS A 2 -78.06 20.26 75.37
CA HIS A 2 -78.65 19.42 74.30
C HIS A 2 -78.42 19.95 72.86
N LEU A 3 -78.44 21.28 72.67
CA LEU A 3 -78.18 21.92 71.38
C LEU A 3 -76.70 21.83 70.95
N GLU A 4 -75.76 21.97 71.90
CA GLU A 4 -74.31 21.83 71.64
C GLU A 4 -73.92 20.40 71.24
N SER A 5 -74.54 19.39 71.85
CA SER A 5 -74.32 17.97 71.51
C SER A 5 -74.74 17.64 70.07
N ASN A 6 -75.85 18.24 69.58
CA ASN A 6 -76.30 18.07 68.20
C ASN A 6 -75.41 18.80 67.19
N ALA A 7 -74.87 19.98 67.54
CA ALA A 7 -73.92 20.70 66.69
C ALA A 7 -72.59 19.94 66.55
N PHE A 8 -72.06 19.40 67.65
CA PHE A 8 -70.86 18.57 67.63
C PHE A 8 -71.04 17.30 66.80
N ARG A 9 -72.19 16.62 66.92
CA ARG A 9 -72.52 15.42 66.14
C ARG A 9 -72.57 15.72 64.63
N ARG A 10 -73.24 16.80 64.22
CA ARG A 10 -73.29 17.22 62.81
C ARG A 10 -71.90 17.57 62.26
N GLN A 11 -71.05 18.20 63.08
CA GLN A 11 -69.67 18.52 62.69
C GLN A 11 -68.83 17.26 62.48
N GLU A 12 -68.95 16.25 63.35
CA GLU A 12 -68.26 14.97 63.23
C GLU A 12 -68.75 14.17 62.01
N GLU A 13 -70.05 14.18 61.72
CA GLU A 13 -70.63 13.57 60.52
C GLU A 13 -70.09 14.20 59.24
N MET A 14 -70.05 15.54 59.15
CA MET A 14 -69.48 16.25 58.00
C MET A 14 -67.98 15.95 57.82
N LYS A 15 -67.23 15.86 58.92
CA LYS A 15 -65.80 15.53 58.91
C LYS A 15 -65.58 14.10 58.40
N ASN A 16 -66.33 13.12 58.90
CA ASN A 16 -66.23 11.73 58.46
C ASN A 16 -66.62 11.58 56.98
N GLN A 17 -67.67 12.28 56.53
CA GLN A 17 -68.06 12.29 55.12
C GLN A 17 -66.95 12.90 54.23
N THR A 18 -66.39 14.04 54.65
CA THR A 18 -65.28 14.70 53.92
C THR A 18 -64.05 13.80 53.86
N GLN A 19 -63.68 13.16 54.97
CA GLN A 19 -62.57 12.22 55.03
C GLN A 19 -62.79 11.04 54.08
N SER A 20 -63.97 10.42 54.10
CA SER A 20 -64.28 9.30 53.19
C SER A 20 -64.22 9.70 51.72
N HIS A 21 -64.64 10.93 51.37
CA HIS A 21 -64.56 11.43 50.01
C HIS A 21 -63.11 11.65 49.56
N VAL A 22 -62.28 12.23 50.44
CA VAL A 22 -60.85 12.43 50.18
C VAL A 22 -60.16 11.07 50.01
N GLU A 23 -60.41 10.10 50.89
CA GLU A 23 -59.85 8.75 50.80
C GLU A 23 -60.25 8.06 49.48
N SER A 24 -61.52 8.18 49.07
CA SER A 24 -61.99 7.66 47.78
C SER A 24 -61.28 8.32 46.59
N LYS A 25 -61.13 9.65 46.59
CA LYS A 25 -60.45 10.38 45.51
C LYS A 25 -58.95 10.07 45.45
N VAL A 26 -58.29 9.93 46.60
CA VAL A 26 -56.90 9.50 46.67
C VAL A 26 -56.73 8.09 46.11
N GLY A 27 -57.68 7.19 46.38
CA GLY A 27 -57.73 5.85 45.78
C GLY A 27 -57.82 5.90 44.25
N GLU A 28 -58.78 6.66 43.71
CA GLU A 28 -58.94 6.83 42.25
C GLU A 28 -57.67 7.40 41.59
N ILE A 29 -57.04 8.42 42.21
CA ILE A 29 -55.79 9.01 41.70
C ILE A 29 -54.66 7.97 41.71
N LYS A 30 -54.54 7.19 42.79
CA LYS A 30 -53.51 6.16 42.91
C LYS A 30 -53.67 5.10 41.82
N ASP A 31 -54.88 4.64 41.56
CA ASP A 31 -55.16 3.65 40.52
C ASP A 31 -54.84 4.20 39.13
N HIS A 32 -55.19 5.46 38.86
CA HIS A 32 -54.86 6.12 37.60
C HIS A 32 -53.34 6.28 37.40
N VAL A 33 -52.61 6.68 38.44
CA VAL A 33 -51.15 6.80 38.41
C VAL A 33 -50.50 5.44 38.16
N ASN A 34 -50.95 4.39 38.85
CA ASN A 34 -50.43 3.03 38.63
C ASN A 34 -50.66 2.56 37.19
N SER A 35 -51.87 2.78 36.65
CA SER A 35 -52.16 2.45 35.25
C SER A 35 -51.28 3.22 34.25
N CYS A 36 -50.98 4.49 34.54
CA CYS A 36 -50.05 5.28 33.71
C CYS A 36 -48.61 4.77 33.80
N ILE A 37 -48.16 4.35 34.99
CA ILE A 37 -46.82 3.76 35.20
C ILE A 37 -46.68 2.48 34.37
N GLU A 38 -47.66 1.57 34.44
CA GLU A 38 -47.64 0.31 33.68
C GLU A 38 -47.50 0.55 32.17
N LYS A 39 -48.27 1.50 31.62
CA LYS A 39 -48.16 1.87 30.19
C LYS A 39 -46.80 2.43 29.81
N ILE A 40 -46.23 3.30 30.66
CA ILE A 40 -44.89 3.87 30.43
C ILE A 40 -43.84 2.75 30.47
N GLU A 41 -43.97 1.80 31.39
CA GLU A 41 -43.07 0.65 31.47
C GLU A 41 -43.15 -0.23 30.22
N GLU A 42 -44.36 -0.48 29.70
CA GLU A 42 -44.57 -1.20 28.45
C GLU A 42 -43.91 -0.48 27.25
N ASP A 43 -44.12 0.83 27.13
CA ASP A 43 -43.54 1.66 26.06
C ASP A 43 -42.00 1.65 26.14
N VAL A 44 -41.43 1.78 27.34
CA VAL A 44 -39.98 1.74 27.54
C VAL A 44 -39.40 0.38 27.14
N GLN A 45 -40.09 -0.73 27.45
CA GLN A 45 -39.64 -2.07 27.02
C GLN A 45 -39.73 -2.24 25.50
N SER A 46 -40.78 -1.69 24.86
CA SER A 46 -40.90 -1.71 23.40
C SER A 46 -39.77 -0.93 22.73
N LEU A 47 -39.52 0.31 23.17
CA LEU A 47 -38.44 1.15 22.66
C LEU A 47 -37.06 0.50 22.85
N LYS A 48 -36.84 -0.16 23.99
CA LYS A 48 -35.59 -0.89 24.24
C LYS A 48 -35.36 -2.02 23.23
N ARG A 49 -36.42 -2.74 22.85
CA ARG A 49 -36.35 -3.78 21.80
C ARG A 49 -36.02 -3.17 20.44
N GLU A 50 -36.74 -2.12 20.05
CA GLU A 50 -36.51 -1.42 18.78
C GLU A 50 -35.09 -0.86 18.66
N ILE A 51 -34.58 -0.24 19.72
CA ILE A 51 -33.18 0.24 19.77
C ILE A 51 -32.20 -0.92 19.57
N GLY A 52 -32.47 -2.09 20.16
CA GLY A 52 -31.65 -3.28 19.97
C GLY A 52 -31.63 -3.78 18.52
N GLU A 53 -32.79 -3.79 17.87
CA GLU A 53 -32.93 -4.18 16.46
C GLU A 53 -32.21 -3.21 15.53
N VAL A 54 -32.42 -1.91 15.71
CA VAL A 54 -31.75 -0.85 14.94
C VAL A 54 -30.23 -0.94 15.13
N LYS A 55 -29.76 -1.13 16.37
CA LYS A 55 -28.34 -1.28 16.66
C LYS A 55 -27.75 -2.47 15.89
N GLY A 56 -28.41 -3.63 15.91
CA GLY A 56 -27.96 -4.81 15.17
C GLY A 56 -28.01 -4.65 13.64
N GLU A 57 -28.94 -3.86 13.12
CA GLU A 57 -28.95 -3.52 11.69
C GLU A 57 -27.81 -2.58 11.30
N VAL A 58 -27.52 -1.58 12.13
CA VAL A 58 -26.40 -0.65 11.91
C VAL A 58 -25.07 -1.39 11.93
N GLU A 59 -24.85 -2.29 12.91
CA GLU A 59 -23.63 -3.10 12.99
C GLU A 59 -23.42 -3.95 11.73
N ARG A 60 -24.46 -4.65 11.25
CA ARG A 60 -24.38 -5.45 10.01
C ARG A 60 -24.11 -4.59 8.77
N LYS A 61 -24.71 -3.40 8.67
CA LYS A 61 -24.46 -2.48 7.54
C LYS A 61 -23.04 -1.92 7.55
N ILE A 62 -22.46 -1.71 8.74
CA ILE A 62 -21.06 -1.28 8.86
C ILE A 62 -20.14 -2.38 8.33
N GLU A 63 -20.33 -3.63 8.79
CA GLU A 63 -19.52 -4.78 8.34
C GLU A 63 -19.62 -4.98 6.82
N GLU A 64 -20.83 -4.90 6.24
CA GLU A 64 -21.02 -4.99 4.78
C GLU A 64 -20.30 -3.87 4.02
N VAL A 65 -20.29 -2.64 4.57
CA VAL A 65 -19.58 -1.51 3.96
C VAL A 65 -18.07 -1.70 4.07
N GLU A 66 -17.56 -2.16 5.20
CA GLU A 66 -16.13 -2.44 5.41
C GLU A 66 -15.64 -3.49 4.40
N ASP A 67 -16.36 -4.61 4.26
CA ASP A 67 -16.03 -5.66 3.28
C ASP A 67 -16.01 -5.13 1.84
N LYS A 68 -17.01 -4.34 1.46
CA LYS A 68 -17.07 -3.72 0.12
C LYS A 68 -15.94 -2.74 -0.12
N VAL A 69 -15.57 -1.95 0.89
CA VAL A 69 -14.47 -0.99 0.79
C VAL A 69 -13.15 -1.73 0.65
N GLN A 70 -12.92 -2.77 1.45
CA GLN A 70 -11.71 -3.59 1.36
C GLN A 70 -11.56 -4.22 -0.03
N GLY A 71 -12.63 -4.84 -0.55
CA GLY A 71 -12.61 -5.40 -1.91
C GLY A 71 -12.25 -4.37 -2.99
N LYS A 72 -12.80 -3.15 -2.90
CA LYS A 72 -12.48 -2.06 -3.84
C LYS A 72 -11.05 -1.55 -3.71
N ILE A 73 -10.51 -1.43 -2.50
CA ILE A 73 -9.11 -1.02 -2.29
C ILE A 73 -8.17 -2.03 -2.96
N GLU A 74 -8.48 -3.31 -2.85
CA GLU A 74 -7.66 -4.39 -3.40
C GLU A 74 -7.70 -4.34 -4.94
N GLU A 75 -8.88 -4.17 -5.53
CA GLU A 75 -9.05 -3.97 -6.98
C GLU A 75 -8.29 -2.74 -7.49
N VAL A 76 -8.36 -1.62 -6.77
CA VAL A 76 -7.64 -0.39 -7.11
C VAL A 76 -6.13 -0.60 -7.01
N LYS A 77 -5.63 -1.26 -5.96
CA LYS A 77 -4.21 -1.58 -5.80
C LYS A 77 -3.68 -2.42 -6.96
N GLU A 78 -4.47 -3.38 -7.44
CA GLU A 78 -4.10 -4.20 -8.58
C GLU A 78 -4.05 -3.39 -9.88
N LYS A 79 -5.05 -2.53 -10.12
CA LYS A 79 -5.12 -1.67 -11.30
C LYS A 79 -4.06 -0.57 -11.34
N PHE A 80 -3.66 -0.05 -10.17
CA PHE A 80 -2.76 1.10 -10.05
C PHE A 80 -1.34 0.74 -9.60
N LYS A 81 -0.90 -0.52 -9.73
CA LYS A 81 0.53 -0.85 -9.53
C LYS A 81 1.37 0.09 -10.42
N PRO A 82 2.15 1.02 -9.84
CA PRO A 82 2.93 1.97 -10.62
C PRO A 82 3.96 1.19 -11.42
N THR A 83 3.81 1.13 -12.74
CA THR A 83 4.82 0.51 -13.59
C THR A 83 5.95 1.51 -13.79
N VAL A 84 7.14 1.17 -13.30
CA VAL A 84 8.36 1.90 -13.61
C VAL A 84 8.57 1.85 -15.12
N LYS A 85 8.85 3.03 -15.72
CA LYS A 85 9.01 3.18 -17.17
C LYS A 85 10.06 2.21 -17.73
N SER A 86 9.80 1.72 -18.94
CA SER A 86 10.74 0.87 -19.68
C SER A 86 12.06 1.59 -19.92
N LEU A 87 13.17 0.90 -19.67
CA LEU A 87 14.52 1.40 -19.95
C LEU A 87 14.87 1.17 -21.41
N THR A 88 15.87 1.90 -21.90
CA THR A 88 16.44 1.70 -23.24
C THR A 88 17.91 1.40 -23.15
N PHE A 89 18.39 0.48 -23.98
CA PHE A 89 19.80 0.14 -24.11
C PHE A 89 20.21 0.20 -25.57
N ASP A 90 21.15 1.08 -25.90
CA ASP A 90 21.69 1.26 -27.25
C ASP A 90 23.13 0.75 -27.42
N GLY A 91 23.73 0.31 -26.30
CA GLY A 91 25.13 -0.13 -26.21
C GLY A 91 26.12 0.94 -25.77
N GLN A 92 25.68 2.18 -25.46
CA GLN A 92 26.60 3.26 -25.02
C GLN A 92 26.96 3.18 -23.53
N THR A 93 25.99 2.85 -22.68
CA THR A 93 26.22 2.60 -21.25
C THR A 93 26.83 1.20 -21.06
N SER A 94 27.62 0.99 -20.00
CA SER A 94 28.11 -0.36 -19.67
C SER A 94 26.94 -1.33 -19.46
N TRP A 95 27.09 -2.53 -20.01
CA TRP A 95 26.09 -3.59 -19.92
C TRP A 95 25.76 -3.96 -18.47
N ILE A 96 26.75 -4.02 -17.56
CA ILE A 96 26.50 -4.37 -16.15
C ILE A 96 25.62 -3.33 -15.45
N ILE A 97 25.80 -2.05 -15.79
CA ILE A 97 25.02 -0.93 -15.23
C ILE A 97 23.57 -1.05 -15.72
N PHE A 98 23.38 -1.24 -17.02
CA PHE A 98 22.05 -1.43 -17.59
C PHE A 98 21.35 -2.65 -17.00
N LYS A 99 22.03 -3.80 -16.95
CA LYS A 99 21.50 -5.06 -16.39
C LYS A 99 21.03 -4.87 -14.95
N THR A 100 21.85 -4.23 -14.12
CA THR A 100 21.51 -3.94 -12.72
C THR A 100 20.27 -3.05 -12.63
N GLN A 101 20.19 -1.97 -13.41
CA GLN A 101 19.02 -1.09 -13.43
C GLN A 101 17.76 -1.84 -13.91
N PHE A 102 17.91 -2.67 -14.94
CA PHE A 102 16.84 -3.47 -15.51
C PHE A 102 16.30 -4.50 -14.51
N ASP A 103 17.16 -5.16 -13.74
CA ASP A 103 16.76 -6.11 -12.70
C ASP A 103 16.01 -5.44 -11.55
N VAL A 104 16.41 -4.22 -11.16
CA VAL A 104 15.67 -3.40 -10.19
C VAL A 104 14.27 -3.06 -10.72
N VAL A 105 14.15 -2.61 -11.97
CA VAL A 105 12.87 -2.31 -12.63
C VAL A 105 11.99 -3.57 -12.76
N SER A 106 12.58 -4.69 -13.15
CA SER A 106 11.90 -5.99 -13.26
C SER A 106 11.31 -6.42 -11.92
N SER A 107 12.06 -6.25 -10.84
CA SER A 107 11.64 -6.58 -9.47
C SER A 107 10.52 -5.66 -8.99
N ALA A 108 10.67 -4.34 -9.19
CA ALA A 108 9.66 -3.35 -8.82
C ALA A 108 8.33 -3.56 -9.57
N ASN A 109 8.40 -3.97 -10.83
CA ASN A 109 7.23 -4.23 -11.66
C ASN A 109 6.66 -5.66 -11.50
N GLY A 110 7.31 -6.53 -10.71
CA GLY A 110 6.89 -7.92 -10.53
C GLY A 110 6.88 -8.72 -11.83
N TRP A 111 7.79 -8.43 -12.76
CA TRP A 111 7.83 -9.13 -14.04
C TRP A 111 8.20 -10.60 -13.84
N ASN A 112 7.35 -11.49 -14.34
CA ASN A 112 7.70 -12.89 -14.46
C ASN A 112 8.73 -13.10 -15.59
N TYR A 113 9.31 -14.30 -15.64
CA TYR A 113 10.39 -14.66 -16.57
C TYR A 113 10.10 -14.31 -18.05
N ARG A 114 8.87 -14.56 -18.52
CA ARG A 114 8.46 -14.27 -19.90
C ARG A 114 8.34 -12.77 -20.17
N VAL A 115 7.76 -12.03 -19.23
CA VAL A 115 7.64 -10.58 -19.33
C VAL A 115 9.02 -9.94 -19.29
N LYS A 116 9.92 -10.42 -18.41
CA LYS A 116 11.32 -9.98 -18.34
C LYS A 116 12.02 -10.12 -19.70
N ALA A 117 11.92 -11.28 -20.35
CA ALA A 117 12.49 -11.50 -21.68
C ALA A 117 11.93 -10.52 -22.73
N SER A 118 10.61 -10.40 -22.78
CA SER A 118 9.93 -9.52 -23.74
C SER A 118 10.32 -8.05 -23.54
N GLN A 119 10.43 -7.60 -22.28
CA GLN A 119 10.86 -6.25 -21.93
C GLN A 119 12.34 -6.03 -22.24
N LEU A 120 13.19 -7.05 -22.05
CA LEU A 120 14.60 -6.96 -22.42
C LEU A 120 14.74 -6.76 -23.93
N VAL A 121 14.06 -7.56 -24.75
CA VAL A 121 13.99 -7.36 -26.22
C VAL A 121 13.48 -5.96 -26.55
N ALA A 122 12.38 -5.52 -25.94
CA ALA A 122 11.76 -4.23 -26.20
C ALA A 122 12.61 -3.03 -25.74
N SER A 123 13.57 -3.23 -24.82
CA SER A 123 14.49 -2.19 -24.36
C SER A 123 15.64 -1.93 -25.33
N LEU A 124 15.99 -2.90 -26.20
CA LEU A 124 17.16 -2.79 -27.07
C LEU A 124 16.92 -1.82 -28.22
N ARG A 125 17.90 -0.96 -28.50
CA ARG A 125 17.93 0.02 -29.58
C ARG A 125 19.29 -0.02 -30.27
N GLY A 126 19.38 0.56 -31.47
CA GLY A 126 20.66 0.73 -32.18
C GLY A 126 21.49 -0.55 -32.26
N SER A 127 22.78 -0.44 -31.94
CA SER A 127 23.74 -1.55 -32.01
C SER A 127 23.41 -2.70 -31.04
N ALA A 128 22.76 -2.41 -29.92
CA ALA A 128 22.34 -3.44 -28.98
C ALA A 128 21.20 -4.30 -29.55
N ALA A 129 20.29 -3.74 -30.34
CA ALA A 129 19.21 -4.51 -30.95
C ALA A 129 19.70 -5.52 -32.00
N GLU A 130 20.86 -5.27 -32.62
CA GLU A 130 21.44 -6.17 -33.62
C GLU A 130 21.80 -7.55 -33.06
N VAL A 131 22.04 -7.69 -31.74
CA VAL A 131 22.31 -9.00 -31.12
C VAL A 131 21.17 -9.99 -31.31
N LEU A 132 19.94 -9.48 -31.49
CA LEU A 132 18.74 -10.29 -31.66
C LEU A 132 18.76 -11.05 -33.00
N GLN A 133 19.50 -10.59 -34.01
CA GLN A 133 19.58 -11.26 -35.31
C GLN A 133 20.26 -12.64 -35.22
N GLY A 134 21.13 -12.84 -34.23
CA GLY A 134 21.82 -14.11 -33.99
C GLY A 134 21.04 -15.11 -33.15
N ILE A 135 19.86 -14.74 -32.63
CA ILE A 135 19.10 -15.55 -31.69
C ILE A 135 17.83 -16.09 -32.38
N PRO A 136 17.59 -17.42 -32.37
CA PRO A 136 16.35 -17.99 -32.87
C PRO A 136 15.12 -17.44 -32.14
N SER A 137 14.02 -17.20 -32.87
CA SER A 137 12.85 -16.51 -32.33
C SER A 137 12.18 -17.24 -31.16
N ASP A 138 12.22 -18.57 -31.12
CA ASP A 138 11.70 -19.37 -30.01
C ASP A 138 12.50 -19.15 -28.71
N LYS A 139 13.79 -18.80 -28.84
CA LYS A 139 14.70 -18.50 -27.72
C LYS A 139 14.64 -17.06 -27.23
N LEU A 140 13.99 -16.15 -27.97
CA LEU A 140 13.72 -14.77 -27.50
C LEU A 140 12.73 -14.70 -26.34
N THR A 141 12.14 -15.84 -25.94
CA THR A 141 11.32 -15.95 -24.73
C THR A 141 12.15 -16.26 -23.48
N ASP A 142 13.45 -16.54 -23.66
CA ASP A 142 14.40 -16.88 -22.61
C ASP A 142 15.34 -15.67 -22.35
N PRO A 143 15.16 -14.93 -21.23
CA PRO A 143 15.99 -13.79 -20.90
C PRO A 143 17.47 -14.19 -20.75
N THR A 144 17.77 -15.39 -20.25
CA THR A 144 19.16 -15.87 -20.09
C THR A 144 19.90 -15.93 -21.42
N THR A 145 19.26 -16.45 -22.47
CA THR A 145 19.83 -16.48 -23.83
C THR A 145 20.15 -15.08 -24.34
N ILE A 146 19.26 -14.10 -24.10
CA ILE A 146 19.44 -12.72 -24.54
C ILE A 146 20.52 -12.00 -23.72
N GLU A 147 20.50 -12.17 -22.39
CA GLU A 147 21.50 -11.62 -21.48
C GLU A 147 22.91 -12.13 -21.85
N ASN A 148 23.06 -13.41 -22.19
CA ASN A 148 24.34 -13.98 -22.61
C ASN A 148 24.83 -13.39 -23.94
N ALA A 149 23.94 -13.14 -24.90
CA ALA A 149 24.31 -12.51 -26.16
C ALA A 149 24.74 -11.04 -25.97
N LEU A 150 24.06 -10.33 -25.07
CA LEU A 150 24.42 -8.97 -24.69
C LEU A 150 25.75 -8.93 -23.92
N GLU A 151 25.98 -9.85 -23.00
CA GLU A 151 27.25 -10.03 -22.29
C GLU A 151 28.40 -10.34 -23.27
N ALA A 152 28.17 -11.21 -24.25
CA ALA A 152 29.20 -11.55 -25.23
C ALA A 152 29.62 -10.35 -26.10
N ARG A 153 28.70 -9.41 -26.39
CA ARG A 153 28.99 -8.27 -27.26
C ARG A 153 29.37 -6.99 -26.52
N PHE A 154 28.74 -6.73 -25.37
CA PHE A 154 28.84 -5.49 -24.59
C PHE A 154 29.35 -5.71 -23.16
N GLY A 155 29.61 -6.97 -22.77
CA GLY A 155 30.20 -7.28 -21.48
C GLY A 155 31.61 -6.71 -21.35
N ASP A 156 32.01 -6.46 -20.11
CA ASP A 156 33.24 -5.74 -19.81
C ASP A 156 34.51 -6.54 -20.16
N SER A 157 34.39 -7.82 -20.48
CA SER A 157 35.52 -8.69 -20.87
C SER A 157 36.30 -8.14 -22.08
N HIS A 158 35.60 -7.73 -23.13
CA HIS A 158 36.24 -7.14 -24.32
C HIS A 158 36.74 -5.71 -24.07
N LEU A 159 36.01 -4.95 -23.23
CA LEU A 159 36.40 -3.61 -22.83
C LEU A 159 37.67 -3.62 -21.97
N THR A 160 37.82 -4.58 -21.07
CA THR A 160 39.01 -4.75 -20.22
C THR A 160 40.27 -4.93 -21.06
N GLN A 161 40.21 -5.74 -22.12
CA GLN A 161 41.34 -5.93 -23.04
C GLN A 161 41.61 -4.68 -23.89
N PHE A 162 40.57 -3.96 -24.30
CA PHE A 162 40.68 -2.67 -24.98
C PHE A 162 41.38 -1.63 -24.07
N TYR A 163 40.91 -1.46 -22.82
CA TYR A 163 41.51 -0.54 -21.86
C TYR A 163 42.94 -0.94 -21.48
N ARG A 164 43.26 -2.24 -21.37
CA ARG A 164 44.66 -2.70 -21.21
C ARG A 164 45.55 -2.25 -22.36
N THR A 165 45.01 -2.22 -23.58
CA THR A 165 45.74 -1.79 -24.77
C THR A 165 45.87 -0.27 -24.81
N GLU A 166 44.81 0.46 -24.50
CA GLU A 166 44.80 1.92 -24.41
C GLU A 166 45.75 2.41 -23.30
N LEU A 167 45.73 1.78 -22.12
CA LEU A 167 46.66 2.04 -21.02
C LEU A 167 48.12 1.82 -21.45
N LYS A 168 48.43 0.70 -22.13
CA LYS A 168 49.79 0.40 -22.63
C LYS A 168 50.30 1.42 -23.65
N THR A 169 49.40 1.97 -24.45
CA THR A 169 49.73 2.90 -25.54
C THR A 169 49.59 4.36 -25.12
N ARG A 170 49.09 4.62 -23.90
CA ARG A 170 48.89 5.97 -23.40
C ARG A 170 50.21 6.71 -23.24
N ARG A 171 50.30 7.85 -23.92
CA ARG A 171 51.41 8.81 -23.85
C ARG A 171 50.83 10.21 -23.67
N GLN A 172 51.55 11.08 -22.97
CA GLN A 172 51.17 12.49 -22.84
C GLN A 172 51.04 13.13 -24.23
N LYS A 173 49.91 13.80 -24.49
CA LYS A 173 49.71 14.54 -25.75
C LYS A 173 50.37 15.93 -25.67
N PRO A 174 50.78 16.53 -26.80
CA PRO A 174 51.28 17.91 -26.80
C PRO A 174 50.24 18.88 -26.24
N GLY A 175 50.60 19.63 -25.19
CA GLY A 175 49.69 20.57 -24.52
C GLY A 175 48.77 19.96 -23.45
N GLU A 176 48.83 18.65 -23.22
CA GLU A 176 48.10 18.00 -22.12
C GLU A 176 48.83 18.20 -20.79
N SER A 177 48.10 18.62 -19.75
CA SER A 177 48.69 18.75 -18.41
C SER A 177 48.92 17.38 -17.77
N LEU A 178 49.90 17.31 -16.86
CA LEU A 178 50.21 16.07 -16.15
C LEU A 178 49.03 15.58 -15.31
N GLN A 179 48.21 16.48 -14.76
CA GLN A 179 47.02 16.12 -14.00
C GLN A 179 45.97 15.42 -14.87
N VAL A 180 45.79 15.88 -16.12
CA VAL A 180 44.84 15.28 -17.07
C VAL A 180 45.34 13.90 -17.51
N LEU A 181 46.64 13.76 -17.77
CA LEU A 181 47.25 12.46 -18.06
C LEU A 181 47.09 11.49 -16.89
N ALA A 182 47.38 11.92 -15.66
CA ALA A 182 47.31 11.07 -14.47
C ALA A 182 45.88 10.58 -14.21
N ALA A 183 44.89 11.46 -14.27
CA ALA A 183 43.49 11.11 -14.08
C ALA A 183 42.99 10.10 -15.13
N ASP A 184 43.42 10.26 -16.40
CA ASP A 184 43.04 9.34 -17.46
C ASP A 184 43.77 7.98 -17.35
N VAL A 185 45.04 7.96 -16.93
CA VAL A 185 45.77 6.73 -16.62
C VAL A 185 45.12 5.98 -15.45
N GLU A 186 44.76 6.67 -14.37
CA GLU A 186 44.07 6.10 -13.21
C GLU A 186 42.71 5.50 -13.62
N ARG A 187 41.93 6.24 -14.41
CA ARG A 187 40.66 5.75 -14.99
C ARG A 187 40.88 4.50 -15.83
N LEU A 188 41.84 4.51 -16.74
CA LEU A 188 42.16 3.35 -17.59
C LEU A 188 42.62 2.15 -16.76
N MET A 189 43.35 2.36 -15.66
CA MET A 189 43.84 1.30 -14.78
C MET A 189 42.69 0.64 -14.01
N ILE A 190 41.72 1.41 -13.50
CA ILE A 190 40.48 0.89 -12.90
C ILE A 190 39.68 0.04 -13.89
N LEU A 191 39.57 0.50 -15.15
CA LEU A 191 38.78 -0.18 -16.18
C LEU A 191 39.49 -1.41 -16.78
N ALA A 192 40.83 -1.39 -16.88
CA ALA A 192 41.66 -2.47 -17.40
C ALA A 192 41.86 -3.64 -16.41
N TYR A 193 41.61 -3.40 -15.12
CA TYR A 193 41.82 -4.35 -14.03
C TYR A 193 40.64 -4.37 -13.05
N ALA A 194 39.42 -4.19 -13.55
CA ALA A 194 38.20 -4.18 -12.74
C ALA A 194 37.99 -5.47 -11.93
N GLU A 195 38.46 -6.61 -12.44
CA GLU A 195 38.40 -7.93 -11.80
C GLU A 195 39.51 -8.20 -10.79
N CYS A 196 40.56 -7.37 -10.75
CA CYS A 196 41.63 -7.51 -9.75
C CYS A 196 41.20 -6.91 -8.40
N PRO A 197 41.53 -7.57 -7.28
CA PRO A 197 41.42 -6.99 -5.94
C PRO A 197 42.11 -5.62 -5.82
N GLN A 198 41.56 -4.74 -4.99
CA GLN A 198 41.98 -3.33 -4.90
C GLN A 198 43.45 -3.18 -4.46
N ASP A 199 43.92 -4.06 -3.58
CA ASP A 199 45.32 -4.13 -3.10
C ASP A 199 46.31 -4.48 -4.22
N VAL A 200 45.90 -5.33 -5.16
CA VAL A 200 46.70 -5.64 -6.36
C VAL A 200 46.70 -4.46 -7.34
N ARG A 201 45.58 -3.74 -7.42
CA ARG A 201 45.44 -2.59 -8.32
C ARG A 201 46.31 -1.40 -7.90
N GLU A 202 46.37 -1.10 -6.60
CA GLU A 202 47.15 0.02 -6.06
C GLU A 202 48.68 -0.19 -6.12
N SER A 203 49.14 -1.41 -6.45
CA SER A 203 50.56 -1.76 -6.54
C SER A 203 51.11 -1.87 -7.96
N LEU A 204 50.28 -1.65 -8.99
CA LEU A 204 50.64 -1.65 -10.42
C LEU A 204 51.03 -0.26 -10.93
#